data_AF-A0A258SV16-F1
#
_entry.id   AF-A0A258SV16-F1
#
_cell.length_a   1.000
_cell.length_b   1.000
_cell.length_c   1.000
_cell.angle_alpha   90.00
_cell.angle_beta   90.00
_cell.angle_gamma   90.00
#
_symmetry.space_group_name_H-M   'P 1'
#
loop_
_entity.id
_entity.type
_entity.pdbx_description
1 polymer ?
#
loop_
_entity_poly.entity_id
_entity_poly.type
_entity_poly.pdbx_seq_one_letter_code
_entity_poly.pdbx_strand_id
1 'polypeptide(L)'
;MSLIKKLHQSLWQICTKFGPFAPLIAMLIIGLVVLSASRFGLVIWKFERVVSTDKLAEILLQGVRVDIMQLGLIALIPLLLAPILALPQ
;
A
#
# COMPACT_ATOMS: atom_id res chain seq x y z
N MET A 1 15.76 -14.22 -8.66
CA MET A 1 15.46 -14.64 -7.27
C MET A 1 16.14 -13.81 -6.15
N SER A 2 17.14 -12.97 -6.44
CA SER A 2 17.84 -12.13 -5.42
C SER A 2 17.13 -10.80 -5.09
N LEU A 3 16.50 -10.16 -6.08
CA LEU A 3 15.89 -8.83 -5.92
C LEU A 3 14.66 -8.84 -5.00
N ILE A 4 13.79 -9.84 -5.11
CA ILE A 4 12.60 -9.98 -4.25
C ILE A 4 13.01 -10.20 -2.80
N LYS A 5 14.06 -11.01 -2.56
CA LYS A 5 14.59 -11.23 -1.21
C LYS A 5 15.22 -9.97 -0.63
N LYS A 6 15.99 -9.22 -1.43
CA LYS A 6 16.54 -7.92 -1.00
C LYS A 6 15.44 -6.89 -0.69
N LEU A 7 14.40 -6.83 -1.51
CA LEU A 7 13.27 -5.93 -1.29
C LEU A 7 12.53 -6.31 0.00
N HIS A 8 12.19 -7.60 0.16
CA HIS A 8 11.56 -8.13 1.37
C HIS A 8 12.40 -7.83 2.62
N GLN A 9 13.71 -8.07 2.56
CA GLN A 9 14.60 -7.84 3.69
C GLN A 9 14.76 -6.35 4.00
N SER A 10 14.82 -5.49 2.98
CA SER A 10 14.86 -4.04 3.17
C SER A 10 13.57 -3.51 3.79
N LEU A 11 12.41 -3.97 3.31
CA LEU A 11 11.10 -3.66 3.88
C LEU A 11 11.01 -4.14 5.34
N TRP A 12 11.46 -5.36 5.61
CA TRP A 12 11.45 -5.91 6.96
C TRP A 12 12.34 -5.12 7.93
N GLN A 13 13.54 -4.71 7.51
CA GLN A 13 14.45 -3.89 8.32
C GLN A 13 13.90 -2.49 8.64
N ILE A 14 13.10 -1.91 7.74
CA ILE A 14 12.40 -0.65 7.99
C ILE A 14 11.22 -0.88 8.95
N CYS A 15 10.48 -1.97 8.77
CA CYS A 15 9.29 -2.28 9.57
C CYS A 15 9.64 -2.70 11.01
N THR A 16 10.74 -3.42 11.24
CA THR A 16 11.17 -3.84 12.58
C THR A 16 11.48 -2.68 13.52
N LYS A 17 11.76 -1.47 12.99
CA LYS A 17 11.90 -0.25 13.81
C LYS A 17 10.61 0.14 14.54
N PHE A 18 9.45 -0.30 14.05
CA PHE A 18 8.14 0.00 14.64
C PHE A 18 7.66 -1.10 15.61
N GLY A 19 8.53 -2.04 15.97
CA GLY A 19 8.28 -3.03 17.01
C GLY A 19 7.08 -3.95 16.69
N PRO A 20 6.09 -4.11 17.60
CA PRO A 20 4.92 -4.98 17.40
C PRO A 20 4.08 -4.62 16.17
N PHE A 21 4.15 -3.39 15.68
CA PHE A 21 3.40 -2.91 14.51
C PHE A 21 4.13 -3.15 13.18
N ALA A 22 5.31 -3.80 13.20
CA ALA A 22 6.07 -4.11 11.98
C ALA A 22 5.24 -4.83 10.90
N PRO A 23 4.39 -5.83 11.20
CA PRO A 23 3.57 -6.49 10.19
C PRO A 23 2.52 -5.55 9.56
N LEU A 24 1.97 -4.63 10.35
CA LEU A 24 0.97 -3.66 9.92
C LEU A 24 1.57 -2.68 8.90
N ILE A 25 2.78 -2.18 9.17
CA ILE A 25 3.48 -1.25 8.28
C ILE A 25 3.94 -1.96 7.00
N ALA A 26 4.41 -3.20 7.10
CA ALA A 26 4.73 -3.99 5.92
C ALA A 26 3.50 -4.16 5.01
N MET A 27 2.33 -4.47 5.59
CA MET A 27 1.07 -4.58 4.86
C MET A 27 0.70 -3.26 4.15
N LEU A 28 0.81 -2.12 4.84
CA LEU A 28 0.51 -0.81 4.27
C LEU A 28 1.41 -0.48 3.07
N ILE A 29 2.72 -0.69 3.20
CA ILE A 29 3.68 -0.38 2.13
C ILE A 29 3.45 -1.29 0.92
N ILE A 30 3.31 -2.60 1.15
CA ILE A 30 3.07 -3.56 0.06
C ILE A 30 1.73 -3.28 -0.61
N GLY A 31 0.68 -3.05 0.18
CA GLY A 31 -0.66 -2.72 -0.33
C GLY A 31 -0.65 -1.46 -1.18
N LEU A 32 0.06 -0.41 -0.76
CA LEU A 32 0.18 0.85 -1.51
C LEU A 32 0.86 0.64 -2.86
N VAL A 33 1.95 -0.11 -2.88
CA VAL A 33 2.69 -0.42 -4.12
C VAL A 33 1.81 -1.23 -5.08
N VAL A 34 1.13 -2.26 -4.58
CA VAL A 34 0.28 -3.14 -5.41
C VAL A 34 -0.92 -2.39 -5.98
N LEU A 35 -1.64 -1.61 -5.16
CA LEU A 35 -2.80 -0.82 -5.60
C LEU A 35 -2.39 0.25 -6.61
N SER A 36 -1.29 0.96 -6.33
CA SER A 36 -0.75 1.97 -7.24
C SER A 36 -0.33 1.33 -8.57
N ALA A 37 0.36 0.18 -8.55
CA ALA A 37 0.76 -0.53 -9.77
C ALA A 37 -0.44 -1.00 -10.61
N SER A 38 -1.49 -1.52 -9.96
CA SER A 38 -2.75 -1.89 -10.64
C SER A 38 -3.37 -0.67 -11.33
N ARG A 39 -3.37 0.48 -10.66
CA ARG A 39 -3.90 1.74 -11.21
C ARG A 39 -3.07 2.26 -12.38
N PHE A 40 -1.74 2.20 -12.30
CA PHE A 40 -0.87 2.52 -13.44
C PHE A 40 -1.11 1.59 -14.63
N GLY A 41 -1.28 0.28 -14.38
CA GLY A 41 -1.65 -0.67 -15.41
C GLY A 41 -2.98 -0.32 -16.09
N LEU A 42 -3.99 0.09 -15.32
CA LEU A 42 -5.28 0.54 -15.85
C LEU A 42 -5.18 1.85 -16.65
N VAL A 43 -4.32 2.78 -16.23
CA VAL A 43 -4.07 4.05 -16.93
C VAL A 43 -3.36 3.80 -18.26
N ILE A 44 -2.36 2.92 -18.28
CA ILE A 44 -1.67 2.48 -19.50
C ILE A 44 -2.65 1.73 -20.42
N TRP A 45 -3.52 0.90 -19.86
CA TRP A 45 -4.54 0.18 -20.64
C TRP A 45 -5.55 1.15 -21.28
N LYS A 46 -6.00 2.17 -20.56
CA LYS A 46 -6.97 3.17 -21.06
C LYS A 46 -6.31 4.45 -21.56
N PHE A 47 -5.09 4.34 -22.07
CA PHE A 47 -4.27 5.51 -22.43
C PHE A 47 -4.99 6.45 -23.40
N GLU A 48 -5.70 5.91 -24.41
CA GLU A 48 -6.43 6.72 -25.39
C GLU A 48 -7.52 7.61 -24.76
N ARG A 49 -8.26 7.10 -23.77
CA ARG A 49 -9.29 7.86 -23.04
C ARG A 49 -8.73 8.86 -22.04
N VAL A 50 -7.50 8.60 -21.59
CA VAL A 50 -6.86 9.35 -20.52
C VAL A 50 -6.11 10.56 -21.10
N VAL A 51 -5.50 10.40 -22.27
CA VAL A 51 -4.92 11.51 -23.06
C VAL A 51 -5.99 12.47 -23.56
N SER A 52 -7.18 11.99 -23.94
CA SER A 52 -8.27 12.84 -24.44
C SER A 52 -8.87 13.79 -23.39
N THR A 53 -8.53 13.61 -22.10
CA THR A 53 -9.12 14.38 -21.01
C THR A 53 -8.15 15.42 -20.43
N ASP A 54 -6.85 15.38 -20.79
CA ASP A 54 -5.75 16.22 -20.25
C ASP A 54 -5.61 16.25 -18.70
N LYS A 55 -6.42 15.46 -17.98
CA LYS A 55 -6.48 15.42 -16.50
C LYS A 55 -5.76 14.21 -15.90
N LEU A 56 -4.70 13.76 -16.56
CA LEU A 56 -3.92 12.57 -16.19
C LEU A 56 -3.41 12.64 -14.75
N ALA A 57 -2.79 13.76 -14.40
CA ALA A 57 -2.23 13.99 -13.07
C ALA A 57 -3.33 14.04 -12.00
N GLU A 58 -4.49 14.62 -12.31
CA GLU A 58 -5.61 14.72 -11.39
C GLU A 58 -6.20 13.35 -11.07
N ILE A 59 -6.35 12.48 -12.09
CA ILE A 59 -6.82 11.09 -11.93
C ILE A 59 -5.84 10.26 -11.10
N LEU A 60 -4.54 10.40 -11.34
CA LEU A 60 -3.52 9.69 -10.58
C LEU A 60 -3.45 10.18 -9.13
N LEU A 61 -3.47 11.49 -8.89
CA LEU A 61 -3.44 12.06 -7.53
C LEU A 61 -4.70 11.72 -6.73
N GLN A 62 -5.89 11.82 -7.35
CA GLN A 62 -7.12 11.37 -6.72
C GLN A 62 -7.11 9.86 -6.46
N GLY A 63 -6.46 9.10 -7.34
CA GLY A 63 -6.28 7.68 -7.16
C GLY A 63 -5.43 7.32 -5.96
N VAL A 64 -4.24 7.93 -5.83
CA VAL A 64 -3.37 7.74 -4.67
C VAL A 64 -4.08 8.14 -3.38
N ARG A 65 -4.86 9.23 -3.40
CA ARG A 65 -5.68 9.65 -2.24
C ARG A 65 -6.63 8.55 -1.79
N VAL A 66 -7.36 7.95 -2.74
CA VAL A 66 -8.30 6.85 -2.44
C VAL A 66 -7.55 5.61 -1.96
N ASP A 67 -6.39 5.30 -2.54
CA ASP A 67 -5.59 4.14 -2.15
C ASP A 67 -5.08 4.28 -0.70
N ILE A 68 -4.64 5.48 -0.29
CA ILE A 68 -4.24 5.77 1.10
C ILE A 68 -5.44 5.62 2.05
N MET A 69 -6.62 6.15 1.69
CA MET A 69 -7.83 6.04 2.52
C MET A 69 -8.25 4.57 2.69
N GLN A 70 -8.28 3.80 1.60
CA GLN A 70 -8.66 2.39 1.61
C GLN A 70 -7.69 1.57 2.47
N LEU A 71 -6.38 1.79 2.32
CA LEU A 71 -5.37 1.12 3.13
C LEU A 71 -5.45 1.49 4.61
N GLY A 72 -5.73 2.76 4.92
CA GLY A 72 -6.01 3.19 6.29
C GLY A 72 -7.23 2.49 6.88
N LEU A 73 -8.30 2.32 6.11
CA LEU A 73 -9.51 1.62 6.54
C LEU A 73 -9.26 0.12 6.75
N ILE A 74 -8.50 -0.52 5.86
CA ILE A 74 -8.12 -1.94 6.00
C ILE A 74 -7.21 -2.13 7.20
N ALA A 75 -6.25 -1.22 7.44
CA ALA A 75 -5.35 -1.29 8.58
C ALA A 75 -6.02 -0.95 9.92
N LEU A 76 -7.15 -0.25 9.92
CA LEU A 76 -7.92 0.03 11.12
C LEU A 76 -8.38 -1.26 11.82
N ILE A 77 -8.83 -2.27 11.07
CA ILE A 77 -9.30 -3.55 11.62
C ILE A 77 -8.19 -4.26 12.43
N PRO A 78 -7.01 -4.60 11.87
CA PRO A 78 -5.94 -5.22 12.62
C PRO A 78 -5.36 -4.31 13.72
N LEU A 79 -5.41 -2.98 13.54
CA LEU A 79 -4.97 -2.04 14.58
C LEU A 79 -5.88 -2.09 15.82
N LEU A 80 -7.20 -2.17 15.63
CA LEU A 80 -8.16 -2.31 16.73
C LEU A 80 -8.07 -3.69 17.41
N LEU A 81 -7.68 -4.72 16.67
CA LEU A 81 -7.46 -6.07 17.20
C LEU A 81 -6.11 -6.24 17.91
N ALA A 82 -5.12 -5.38 17.63
CA ALA A 82 -3.79 -5.45 18.21
C ALA A 82 -3.76 -5.55 19.75
N PRO A 83 -4.51 -4.73 20.54
CA PRO A 83 -4.52 -4.87 22.00
C PRO A 83 -5.13 -6.19 22.49
N ILE A 84 -6.14 -6.73 21.79
CA ILE A 84 -6.74 -8.03 22.12
C ILE A 84 -5.74 -9.16 21.86
N LEU A 85 -4.99 -9.06 20.76
CA LEU A 85 -3.97 -10.05 20.38
C LEU A 85 -2.70 -9.96 21.24
N ALA A 86 -2.44 -8.80 21.84
CA ALA A 86 -1.32 -8.56 22.75
C ALA A 86 -1.62 -8.95 24.21
N LEU A 87 -2.86 -9.37 24.53
CA LEU A 87 -3.15 -9.94 25.83
C LEU A 87 -2.30 -11.20 26.04
N PRO A 88 -1.61 -11.35 27.18
CA PRO A 88 -0.91 -12.58 27.50
C PRO A 88 -1.93 -13.72 27.50
N GLN A 89 -1.63 -14.77 26.71
CA GLN A 89 -2.34 -16.04 26.78
C GLN A 89 -1.84 -16.86 27.96
#